data_AF-A0A529F9J9-F1
#
_entry.id   AF-A0A529F9J9-F1
#
_cell.length_a   1.000
_cell.length_b   1.000
_cell.length_c   1.000
_cell.angle_alpha   90.00
_cell.angle_beta   90.00
_cell.angle_gamma   90.00
#
_symmetry.space_group_name_H-M   'P 1'
#
loop_
_entity.id
_entity.type
_entity.pdbx_description
1 polymer ?
#
loop_
_entity_poly.entity_id
_entity_poly.type
_entity_poly.pdbx_seq_one_letter_code
_entity_poly.pdbx_strand_id
1 'polypeptide(L)'
;LGRHAAMLIRDLAGMPVPGLIRLDPAFAAPGDAEAAVYALRILLATVGGVAFLPDAIRSQALFERFRAGPLCATLSRTVIDARRSGIYLRRESRGLPEAALAVNNGLWDGRR
;
A
#
# COMPACT_ATOMS: atom_id res chain seq x y z
N LEU A 1 -8.90 -10.72 13.42
CA LEU A 1 -8.12 -10.27 12.24
C LEU A 1 -8.50 -8.88 11.72
N GLY A 2 -9.67 -8.68 11.11
CA GLY A 2 -10.02 -7.41 10.42
C GLY A 2 -9.92 -6.14 11.29
N ARG A 3 -10.37 -6.19 12.55
CA ARG A 3 -10.25 -5.06 13.50
C ARG A 3 -8.79 -4.66 13.74
N HIS A 4 -7.90 -5.64 13.94
CA HIS A 4 -6.49 -5.38 14.20
C HIS A 4 -5.80 -4.81 12.96
N ALA A 5 -6.10 -5.36 11.77
CA ALA A 5 -5.59 -4.81 10.52
C ALA A 5 -6.05 -3.36 10.29
N ALA A 6 -7.31 -3.04 10.60
CA ALA A 6 -7.82 -1.68 10.51
C ALA A 6 -7.11 -0.72 11.48
N MET A 7 -6.80 -1.17 12.70
CA MET A 7 -6.00 -0.40 13.66
C MET A 7 -4.58 -0.15 13.13
N LEU A 8 -3.89 -1.18 12.62
CA LEU A 8 -2.56 -1.03 12.04
C LEU A 8 -2.55 -0.04 10.86
N ILE A 9 -3.54 -0.11 9.97
CA ILE A 9 -3.66 0.84 8.86
C ILE A 9 -3.88 2.26 9.40
N ARG A 10 -4.82 2.44 10.33
CA ARG A 10 -5.15 3.75 10.88
C ARG A 10 -3.97 4.40 11.61
N ASP A 11 -3.24 3.59 12.39
CA ASP A 11 -2.24 4.10 13.33
C ASP A 11 -0.84 4.20 12.69
N LEU A 12 -0.56 3.39 11.65
CA LEU A 12 0.79 3.28 11.06
C LEU A 12 0.85 3.61 9.57
N ALA A 13 -0.27 3.84 8.88
CA ALA A 13 -0.26 4.29 7.49
C ALA A 13 -0.60 5.78 7.39
N GLY A 14 0.12 6.48 6.52
CA GLY A 14 -0.18 7.85 6.12
C GLY A 14 -0.02 8.04 4.62
N MET A 15 -0.57 9.13 4.09
CA MET A 15 -0.45 9.49 2.68
C MET A 15 0.20 10.88 2.56
N PRO A 16 1.55 10.98 2.65
CA PRO A 16 2.25 12.27 2.64
C PRO A 16 1.98 13.09 1.37
N VAL A 17 1.79 12.43 0.23
CA VAL A 17 1.32 13.04 -1.02
C VAL A 17 0.31 12.11 -1.70
N PRO A 18 -0.61 12.64 -2.52
CA PRO A 18 -1.58 11.82 -3.23
C PRO A 18 -0.92 10.67 -4.00
N GLY A 19 -1.40 9.44 -3.77
CA GLY A 19 -0.91 8.24 -4.45
C GLY A 19 0.38 7.63 -3.87
N LEU A 20 0.97 8.21 -2.82
CA LEU A 20 2.08 7.64 -2.08
C LEU A 20 1.64 7.30 -0.65
N ILE A 21 1.57 6.02 -0.32
CA ILE A 21 1.33 5.57 1.05
C ILE A 21 2.68 5.35 1.73
N ARG A 22 2.84 5.88 2.93
CA ARG A 22 3.97 5.58 3.81
C ARG A 22 3.44 4.76 4.98
N LEU A 23 4.05 3.60 5.22
CA LEU A 23 3.90 2.85 6.46
C LEU A 23 5.07 3.18 7.38
N ASP A 24 4.74 3.39 8.65
CA ASP A 24 5.74 3.53 9.69
C ASP A 24 6.56 2.23 9.84
N PRO A 25 7.88 2.29 10.13
CA PRO A 25 8.69 1.10 10.38
C PRO A 25 8.10 0.16 11.45
N ALA A 26 7.33 0.66 12.42
CA ALA A 26 6.63 -0.14 13.41
C ALA A 26 5.62 -1.13 12.80
N PHE A 27 5.16 -0.92 11.56
CA PHE A 27 4.31 -1.87 10.83
C PHE A 27 4.99 -3.24 10.63
N ALA A 28 6.32 -3.25 10.58
CA ALA A 28 7.16 -4.43 10.40
C ALA A 28 7.64 -5.04 11.75
N ALA A 29 7.19 -4.49 12.88
CA ALA A 29 7.64 -4.94 14.19
C ALA A 29 7.17 -6.38 14.51
N PRO A 30 7.87 -7.11 15.41
CA PRO A 30 7.43 -8.40 15.92
C PRO A 30 6.17 -8.22 16.79
N GLY A 31 5.01 -8.18 16.15
CA GLY A 31 3.69 -8.08 16.79
C GLY A 31 2.71 -9.05 16.15
N ASP A 32 1.45 -8.64 16.00
CA ASP A 32 0.40 -9.39 15.30
C ASP A 32 0.69 -9.47 13.78
N ALA A 33 1.60 -10.38 13.41
CA ALA A 33 2.08 -10.54 12.04
C ALA A 33 0.95 -10.97 11.08
N GLU A 34 -0.02 -11.74 11.57
CA GLU A 34 -1.19 -12.14 10.77
C GLU A 34 -2.02 -10.91 10.38
N ALA A 35 -2.31 -10.04 11.35
CA ALA A 35 -3.02 -8.79 11.08
C ALA A 35 -2.20 -7.83 10.21
N ALA A 36 -0.89 -7.75 10.40
CA ALA A 36 -0.01 -6.92 9.58
C ALA A 36 0.04 -7.40 8.12
N VAL A 37 0.12 -8.71 7.89
CA VAL A 37 0.08 -9.30 6.54
C VAL A 37 -1.30 -9.11 5.92
N TYR A 38 -2.38 -9.25 6.68
CA TYR A 38 -3.72 -8.96 6.19
C TYR A 38 -3.91 -7.48 5.83
N ALA A 39 -3.42 -6.56 6.66
CA ALA A 39 -3.40 -5.13 6.39
C ALA A 39 -2.58 -4.81 5.13
N LEU A 40 -1.40 -5.43 4.98
CA LEU A 40 -0.56 -5.29 3.79
C LEU A 40 -1.33 -5.72 2.54
N ARG A 41 -2.01 -6.88 2.58
CA ARG A 41 -2.81 -7.37 1.44
C ARG A 41 -3.89 -6.38 1.03
N ILE A 42 -4.60 -5.78 1.99
CA ILE A 42 -5.61 -4.76 1.73
C ILE A 42 -4.96 -3.54 1.06
N LEU A 43 -3.87 -3.03 1.64
CA LEU A 43 -3.16 -1.86 1.10
C LEU A 43 -2.63 -2.10 -0.31
N LEU A 44 -2.03 -3.27 -0.59
CA LEU A 44 -1.55 -3.63 -1.92
C LEU A 44 -2.70 -3.72 -2.94
N ALA A 45 -3.87 -4.21 -2.52
CA ALA A 45 -5.04 -4.26 -3.38
C ALA A 45 -5.57 -2.85 -3.69
N THR A 46 -5.69 -2.01 -2.66
CA THR A 46 -6.18 -0.62 -2.77
C THR A 46 -5.23 0.25 -3.60
N VAL A 47 -3.93 0.27 -3.27
CA VAL A 47 -2.92 1.06 -4.00
C VAL A 47 -2.76 0.56 -5.43
N GLY A 48 -2.75 -0.76 -5.62
CA GLY A 48 -2.67 -1.40 -6.93
C GLY A 48 -3.97 -1.31 -7.75
N GLY A 49 -5.07 -0.84 -7.16
CA GLY A 49 -6.39 -0.75 -7.77
C GLY A 49 -6.93 -2.10 -8.28
N VAL A 50 -6.59 -3.21 -7.61
CA VAL A 50 -7.09 -4.55 -7.97
C VAL A 50 -8.29 -4.93 -7.10
N ALA A 51 -9.22 -5.70 -7.64
CA ALA A 51 -10.48 -6.04 -6.96
C ALA A 51 -10.32 -7.09 -5.83
N PHE A 52 -9.24 -7.87 -5.87
CA PHE A 52 -9.01 -8.98 -4.94
C PHE A 52 -7.70 -8.81 -4.19
N LEU A 53 -7.65 -9.32 -2.96
CA LEU A 53 -6.43 -9.35 -2.17
C LEU A 53 -5.39 -10.25 -2.85
N PRO A 54 -4.10 -9.86 -2.86
CA PRO A 54 -3.04 -10.73 -3.36
C PRO A 54 -2.97 -12.02 -2.54
N ASP A 55 -2.36 -13.05 -3.14
CA ASP A 55 -2.16 -14.35 -2.51
C ASP A 55 -1.50 -14.23 -1.12
N ALA A 56 -1.98 -15.02 -0.16
CA ALA A 56 -1.55 -14.94 1.23
C ALA A 56 -0.08 -15.35 1.40
N ILE A 57 0.36 -16.42 0.73
CA ILE A 57 1.74 -16.94 0.84
C ILE A 57 2.72 -15.93 0.25
N ARG A 58 2.43 -15.39 -0.94
CA ARG A 58 3.25 -14.34 -1.56
C ARG A 58 3.33 -13.08 -0.71
N SER A 59 2.23 -12.71 -0.06
CA SER A 59 2.18 -11.53 0.81
C SER A 59 2.96 -11.73 2.11
N GLN A 60 2.90 -12.93 2.70
CA GLN A 60 3.74 -13.30 3.85
C GLN A 60 5.22 -13.26 3.47
N ALA A 61 5.60 -13.87 2.35
CA ALA A 61 6.98 -13.89 1.89
C ALA A 61 7.51 -12.47 1.62
N LEU A 62 6.68 -11.59 1.04
CA LEU A 62 7.02 -10.17 0.88
C LEU A 62 7.22 -9.47 2.23
N PHE A 63 6.32 -9.71 3.19
CA PHE A 63 6.37 -9.13 4.53
C PHE A 63 7.67 -9.49 5.26
N GLU A 64 8.04 -10.77 5.26
CA GLU A 64 9.28 -11.21 5.90
C GLU A 64 10.53 -10.63 5.21
N ARG A 65 10.50 -10.46 3.89
CA ARG A 65 11.63 -9.89 3.15
C ARG A 65 11.91 -8.44 3.54
N PHE A 66 10.90 -7.59 3.68
CA PHE A 66 11.16 -6.20 4.10
C PHE A 66 11.38 -6.05 5.61
N ARG A 67 10.94 -7.02 6.43
CA ARG A 67 11.36 -7.11 7.84
C ARG A 67 12.84 -7.41 7.98
N ALA A 68 13.39 -8.22 7.08
CA ALA A 68 14.80 -8.59 7.08
C ALA A 68 15.73 -7.43 6.64
N GLY A 69 15.21 -6.42 5.95
CA GLY A 69 16.00 -5.26 5.55
C GLY A 69 15.42 -4.47 4.37
N PRO A 70 16.21 -3.53 3.81
CA PRO A 70 15.79 -2.74 2.66
C PRO A 70 15.38 -3.61 1.47
N LEU A 71 14.30 -3.23 0.82
CA LEU A 71 13.71 -4.00 -0.29
C LEU A 71 13.10 -3.05 -1.31
N CYS A 72 13.24 -3.36 -2.59
CA CYS A 72 12.37 -2.83 -3.63
C CYS A 72 11.76 -4.00 -4.40
N ALA A 73 10.44 -4.12 -4.40
CA ALA A 73 9.71 -5.20 -5.05
C ALA A 73 8.36 -4.72 -5.56
N THR A 74 7.75 -5.51 -6.43
CA THR A 74 6.37 -5.30 -6.88
C THR A 74 5.49 -6.48 -6.46
N LEU A 75 4.30 -6.18 -5.95
CA LEU A 75 3.22 -7.14 -5.83
C LEU A 75 1.88 -6.44 -6.10
N SER A 76 0.99 -7.07 -6.86
CA SER A 76 -0.38 -6.56 -7.09
C SER A 76 -0.44 -5.16 -7.73
N ARG A 77 0.44 -4.87 -8.70
CA ARG A 77 0.63 -3.53 -9.32
C ARG A 77 0.99 -2.43 -8.32
N THR A 78 1.55 -2.79 -7.17
CA THR A 78 2.09 -1.86 -6.19
C THR A 78 3.58 -2.07 -6.09
N VAL A 79 4.36 -0.99 -6.24
CA VAL A 79 5.77 -0.96 -5.88
C VAL A 79 5.86 -0.75 -4.37
N ILE A 80 6.62 -1.63 -3.72
CA ILE A 80 6.96 -1.60 -2.31
C ILE A 80 8.44 -1.24 -2.22
N ASP A 81 8.75 -0.10 -1.64
CA ASP A 81 10.10 0.38 -1.37
C ASP A 81 10.28 0.52 0.14
N ALA A 82 10.94 -0.45 0.77
CA ALA A 82 11.21 -0.49 2.19
C ALA A 82 12.59 0.09 2.48
N ARG A 83 12.63 1.09 3.37
CA ARG A 83 13.82 1.82 3.78
C ARG A 83 13.81 1.98 5.30
N ARG A 84 14.95 2.41 5.86
CA ARG A 84 15.03 2.73 7.30
C ARG A 84 13.99 3.77 7.75
N SER A 85 13.64 4.72 6.88
CA SER A 85 12.69 5.79 7.20
C SER A 85 11.22 5.39 7.07
N GLY A 86 10.91 4.20 6.54
CA GLY A 86 9.54 3.74 6.32
C GLY A 86 9.42 2.81 5.11
N ILE A 87 8.22 2.28 4.92
CA ILE A 87 7.85 1.44 3.78
C ILE A 87 6.92 2.23 2.89
N TYR A 88 7.30 2.42 1.63
CA TYR A 88 6.59 3.25 0.69
C TYR A 88 5.84 2.38 -0.32
N LEU A 89 4.55 2.61 -0.46
CA LEU A 89 3.69 1.95 -1.43
C LEU A 89 3.23 2.97 -2.46
N ARG A 90 3.43 2.65 -3.73
CA ARG A 90 2.87 3.42 -4.84
C ARG A 90 2.39 2.48 -5.93
N ARG A 91 1.39 2.91 -6.69
CA ARG A 91 0.95 2.17 -7.85
C ARG A 91 2.08 2.09 -8.88
N GLU A 92 2.21 0.95 -9.56
CA GLU A 92 3.01 0.86 -10.76
C GLU A 92 2.42 1.71 -11.88
N SER A 93 3.26 2.43 -12.60
CA SER A 93 2.81 3.31 -13.70
C SER A 93 2.40 2.55 -14.96
N ARG A 94 2.53 1.22 -14.99
CA ARG A 94 2.20 0.39 -16.15
C ARG A 94 0.69 0.15 -16.21
N GLY A 95 0.11 0.32 -17.41
CA GLY A 95 -1.32 0.11 -17.62
C GLY A 95 -2.19 1.09 -16.86
N LEU A 96 -1.67 2.29 -16.55
CA LEU A 96 -2.52 3.41 -16.18
C LEU A 96 -3.29 3.86 -17.44
N PRO A 97 -4.57 4.25 -17.30
CA PRO A 97 -5.27 4.94 -18.38
C PRO A 97 -4.43 6.12 -18.83
N GLU A 98 -4.43 6.41 -20.13
CA GLU A 98 -3.85 7.66 -20.60
C GLU A 98 -4.52 8.82 -19.87
N ALA A 99 -3.74 9.85 -19.56
CA ALA A 99 -4.27 11.06 -18.98
C ALA A 99 -5.28 11.65 -19.95
N ALA A 100 -6.57 11.41 -19.69
CA ALA A 100 -7.65 11.99 -20.46
C ALA A 100 -7.96 13.37 -19.90
N LEU A 101 -8.26 14.32 -20.79
CA LEU A 101 -8.88 15.57 -20.40
C LEU A 101 -10.20 15.25 -19.69
N ALA A 102 -10.51 15.98 -18.62
CA ALA A 102 -11.81 15.88 -17.97
C ALA A 102 -12.90 16.12 -19.03
N VAL A 103 -13.73 15.11 -19.28
CA VAL A 103 -14.84 15.24 -20.22
C VAL A 103 -15.91 16.06 -19.51
N ASN A 104 -16.12 17.27 -20.02
CA ASN A 104 -16.76 18.42 -19.35
C ASN A 104 -15.85 19.04 -18.29
N ASN A 105 -15.88 20.38 -18.20
CA ASN A 105 -15.28 21.25 -17.16
C ASN A 105 -15.80 20.93 -15.73
N GLY A 106 -16.12 19.67 -15.42
CA GLY A 106 -16.48 19.16 -14.11
C GLY A 106 -15.29 19.33 -13.20
N LEU A 107 -15.29 20.44 -12.48
CA LEU A 107 -14.43 20.66 -11.35
C LEU A 107 -14.94 19.76 -10.21
N TRP A 108 -14.31 18.59 -10.05
CA TRP A 108 -14.78 17.56 -9.10
C TRP A 108 -14.37 17.83 -7.65
N ASP A 109 -13.51 18.80 -7.39
CA ASP A 109 -12.96 19.08 -6.06
C ASP A 109 -13.67 20.22 -5.31
N GLY A 110 -14.75 20.77 -5.88
CA GLY A 110 -15.61 21.77 -5.22
C GLY A 110 -14.93 23.11 -4.93
N ARG A 111 -13.73 23.36 -5.45
CA ARG A 111 -13.01 24.63 -5.25
C ARG A 111 -13.42 25.67 -6.29
N ARG A 112 -14.31 26.58 -5.88
CA ARG A 112 -14.63 27.78 -6.67
C ARG A 112 -13.45 28.73 -6.76
#